data_AF-A0A835R1M6-F1
#
_entry.id   AF-A0A835R1M6-F1
#
_cell.length_a   1.000
_cell.length_b   1.000
_cell.length_c   1.000
_cell.angle_alpha   90.00
_cell.angle_beta   90.00
_cell.angle_gamma   90.00
#
_symmetry.space_group_name_H-M   'P 1'
#
loop_
_entity.id
_entity.type
_entity.pdbx_description
1 polymer ?
#
loop_
_entity_poly.entity_id
_entity_poly.type
_entity_poly.pdbx_seq_one_letter_code
_entity_poly.pdbx_strand_id
1 'polypeptide(L)'
;MNKFSKKADCYARGIKSHVCLGTNLPQTVKGREKLLNAFQCYLSTTAGPIAGALFISTKKIAFHSDRSIKLTSAREEIARIPYKVVIPLRRMKSQSM
;
A
#
# COMPACT_ATOMS: atom_id res chain seq x y z
N MET A 1 -14.44 -7.74 -20.15
CA MET A 1 -13.61 -6.78 -19.38
C MET A 1 -13.78 -7.05 -17.89
N ASN A 2 -12.74 -7.55 -17.22
CA ASN A 2 -12.80 -7.99 -15.82
C ASN A 2 -12.77 -6.80 -14.83
N LYS A 3 -13.63 -6.84 -13.79
CA LYS A 3 -13.67 -5.81 -12.72
C LYS A 3 -12.35 -5.69 -11.94
N PHE A 4 -11.50 -6.73 -12.00
CA PHE A 4 -10.19 -6.78 -11.33
C PHE A 4 -9.17 -5.77 -11.87
N SER A 5 -9.10 -5.59 -13.19
CA SER A 5 -8.10 -4.70 -13.80
C SER A 5 -8.35 -3.23 -13.42
N LYS A 6 -9.61 -2.79 -13.45
CA LYS A 6 -9.99 -1.42 -13.09
C LYS A 6 -9.67 -1.07 -11.63
N LYS A 7 -9.75 -2.04 -10.71
CA LYS A 7 -9.47 -1.83 -9.28
C LYS A 7 -7.96 -1.77 -9.03
N ALA A 8 -7.17 -2.65 -9.65
CA ALA A 8 -5.70 -2.56 -9.59
C ALA A 8 -5.18 -1.22 -10.12
N ASP A 9 -5.79 -0.70 -11.19
CA ASP A 9 -5.43 0.60 -11.79
C ASP A 9 -5.73 1.81 -10.88
N CYS A 10 -6.80 1.78 -10.06
CA CYS A 10 -7.03 2.85 -9.09
C CYS A 10 -6.05 2.81 -7.91
N TYR A 11 -5.64 1.61 -7.49
CA TYR A 11 -4.62 1.43 -6.44
C TYR A 11 -3.22 1.84 -6.90
N ALA A 12 -2.84 1.50 -8.14
CA ALA A 12 -1.59 1.96 -8.74
C ALA A 12 -1.52 3.49 -8.85
N ARG A 13 -2.66 4.16 -9.11
CA ARG A 13 -2.75 5.64 -9.09
C ARG A 13 -2.54 6.25 -7.70
N GLY A 14 -3.01 5.60 -6.63
CA GLY A 14 -2.79 6.06 -5.25
C GLY A 14 -1.34 5.94 -4.76
N ILE A 15 -0.58 5.00 -5.32
CA ILE A 15 0.86 4.84 -5.06
C ILE A 15 1.74 5.70 -6.00
N LYS A 16 1.16 6.20 -7.09
CA LYS A 16 1.86 7.01 -8.12
C LYS A 16 2.49 8.29 -7.56
N SER A 17 2.04 8.79 -6.40
CA SER A 17 2.66 9.95 -5.72
C SER A 17 3.94 9.62 -4.96
N HIS A 18 4.21 8.35 -4.62
CA HIS A 18 5.38 7.93 -3.84
C HIS A 18 6.28 6.90 -4.52
N VAL A 19 5.80 6.26 -5.60
CA VAL A 19 6.56 5.29 -6.39
C VAL A 19 6.29 5.60 -7.86
N CYS A 20 7.34 5.89 -8.64
CA CYS A 20 7.22 6.10 -10.08
C CYS A 20 6.83 4.78 -10.74
N LEU A 21 5.54 4.53 -10.85
CA LEU A 21 4.98 3.42 -11.61
C LEU A 21 4.81 3.83 -13.07
N GLY A 22 5.88 3.62 -13.84
CA GLY A 22 5.88 3.81 -15.28
C GLY A 22 5.13 2.67 -15.97
N THR A 23 3.91 2.94 -16.43
CA THR A 23 3.35 2.24 -17.58
C THR A 23 3.92 2.92 -18.83
N ASN A 24 4.81 2.21 -19.55
CA ASN A 24 5.39 2.56 -20.87
C ASN A 24 6.21 3.85 -20.99
N LEU A 25 7.39 3.92 -20.36
CA LEU A 25 8.46 4.81 -20.87
C LEU A 25 9.84 4.18 -20.65
N PRO A 26 10.72 4.13 -21.67
CA PRO A 26 12.10 3.76 -21.48
C PRO A 26 12.79 4.94 -20.80
N GLN A 27 13.19 4.81 -19.54
CA GLN A 27 14.34 5.58 -19.04
C GLN A 27 14.87 5.07 -17.70
N THR A 28 16.09 4.58 -17.82
CA THR A 28 17.07 4.31 -16.77
C THR A 28 17.34 5.58 -15.95
N VAL A 29 16.65 5.77 -14.83
CA VAL A 29 17.07 6.72 -13.79
C VAL A 29 17.61 5.93 -12.61
N LYS A 30 18.95 5.84 -12.55
CA LYS A 30 19.74 5.24 -11.47
C LYS A 30 19.28 5.86 -10.13
N GLY A 31 18.48 5.15 -9.31
CA GLY A 31 18.11 5.56 -7.95
C GLY A 31 16.63 5.50 -7.51
N ARG A 32 15.66 5.31 -8.42
CA ARG A 32 14.20 5.34 -8.08
C ARG A 32 13.66 3.98 -7.61
N GLU A 33 12.75 4.00 -6.64
CA GLU A 33 12.02 2.82 -6.12
C GLU A 33 11.03 2.29 -7.18
N LYS A 34 11.02 0.97 -7.42
CA LYS A 34 10.12 0.32 -8.38
C LYS A 34 9.11 -0.55 -7.64
N LEU A 35 7.83 -0.50 -8.00
CA LEU A 35 6.87 -1.51 -7.54
C LEU A 35 7.16 -2.82 -8.27
N LEU A 36 7.11 -3.91 -7.52
CA LEU A 36 7.25 -5.26 -8.04
C LEU A 36 5.87 -5.88 -8.22
N ASN A 37 5.05 -5.88 -7.16
CA ASN A 37 3.74 -6.51 -7.16
C ASN A 37 2.71 -5.75 -6.30
N ALA A 38 1.43 -6.03 -6.55
CA ALA A 38 0.32 -5.61 -5.70
C ALA A 38 -0.71 -6.74 -5.55
N PHE A 39 -1.24 -6.92 -4.34
CA PHE A 39 -2.20 -7.97 -4.01
C PHE A 39 -3.34 -7.42 -3.16
N GLN A 40 -4.57 -7.94 -3.34
CA GLN A 40 -5.63 -7.71 -2.38
C GLN A 40 -5.39 -8.61 -1.16
N CYS A 41 -5.51 -8.06 0.05
CA CYS A 41 -5.28 -8.81 1.28
C CYS A 41 -6.10 -8.22 2.45
N TYR A 42 -6.03 -8.90 3.58
CA TYR A 42 -6.54 -8.40 4.85
C TYR A 42 -5.38 -8.20 5.82
N LEU A 43 -5.33 -7.05 6.49
CA LEU A 43 -4.43 -6.80 7.60
C LEU A 43 -5.12 -7.22 8.90
N SER A 44 -4.58 -8.22 9.59
CA SER A 44 -5.11 -8.64 10.89
C SER A 44 -4.80 -7.58 11.94
N THR A 45 -5.82 -7.14 12.68
CA THR A 45 -5.67 -6.26 13.84
C THR A 45 -6.48 -6.82 15.02
N THR A 46 -6.22 -6.34 16.22
CA THR A 46 -6.97 -6.75 17.42
C THR A 46 -8.46 -6.38 17.36
N ALA A 47 -8.83 -5.35 16.59
CA ALA A 47 -10.23 -4.97 16.35
C ALA A 47 -10.86 -5.73 15.16
N GLY A 48 -10.12 -6.64 14.52
CA GLY A 48 -10.55 -7.44 13.38
C GLY A 48 -9.74 -7.21 12.09
N PRO A 49 -10.03 -7.98 11.03
CA PRO A 49 -9.33 -7.87 9.75
C PRO A 49 -9.75 -6.62 8.97
N ILE A 50 -8.76 -5.89 8.45
CA ILE A 50 -8.98 -4.71 7.60
C ILE A 50 -8.70 -5.08 6.15
N ALA A 51 -9.70 -4.97 5.27
CA ALA A 51 -9.52 -5.17 3.84
C ALA A 51 -8.66 -4.07 3.22
N GLY A 52 -7.73 -4.44 2.33
CA GLY A 52 -6.88 -3.49 1.64
C GLY A 52 -6.03 -4.09 0.54
N ALA A 53 -5.03 -3.33 0.12
CA ALA A 53 -4.04 -3.75 -0.86
C ALA A 53 -2.63 -3.75 -0.25
N LEU A 54 -1.90 -4.84 -0.47
CA LEU A 54 -0.47 -4.96 -0.21
C LEU A 54 0.31 -4.60 -1.47
N PHE A 55 1.37 -3.82 -1.30
CA PHE A 55 2.26 -3.38 -2.36
C PHE A 55 3.67 -3.77 -1.99
N ILE A 56 4.35 -4.46 -2.89
CA ILE A 56 5.74 -4.88 -2.72
C ILE A 56 6.57 -4.09 -3.71
N SER A 57 7.55 -3.34 -3.21
CA SER A 57 8.49 -2.59 -4.03
C SER A 57 9.93 -3.08 -3.80
N THR A 58 10.86 -2.56 -4.58
CA THR A 58 12.29 -2.81 -4.40
C THR A 58 12.87 -2.23 -3.11
N LYS A 59 12.14 -1.41 -2.35
CA LYS A 59 12.64 -0.76 -1.12
C LYS A 59 11.76 -0.95 0.11
N LYS A 60 10.46 -1.23 -0.05
CA LYS A 60 9.52 -1.39 1.07
C LYS A 60 8.34 -2.27 0.70
N ILE A 61 7.65 -2.73 1.73
CA ILE A 61 6.31 -3.29 1.63
C ILE A 61 5.35 -2.27 2.23
N ALA A 62 4.21 -2.03 1.57
CA ALA A 62 3.19 -1.10 2.04
C ALA A 62 1.80 -1.73 2.01
N PHE A 63 0.98 -1.44 3.00
CA PHE A 63 -0.44 -1.78 3.04
C PHE A 63 -1.27 -0.49 3.06
N HIS A 64 -2.38 -0.49 2.33
CA HIS A 64 -3.36 0.59 2.32
C HIS A 64 -4.77 0.00 2.43
N SER A 65 -5.55 0.45 3.41
CA SER A 65 -6.93 -0.01 3.57
C SER A 65 -7.84 0.45 2.43
N ASP A 66 -8.84 -0.36 2.10
CA ASP A 66 -9.85 -0.03 1.09
C ASP A 66 -10.80 1.10 1.56
N ARG A 67 -10.95 1.25 2.88
CA ARG A 67 -11.85 2.22 3.50
C ARG A 67 -11.11 3.01 4.59
N SER A 68 -11.52 4.25 4.79
CA SER A 68 -11.05 5.07 5.90
C SER A 68 -11.59 4.57 7.24
N ILE A 69 -10.75 4.53 8.25
CA ILE A 69 -11.10 4.18 9.63
C ILE A 69 -11.33 5.48 10.40
N LYS A 70 -12.28 5.46 11.33
CA LYS A 70 -12.53 6.60 12.23
C LYS A 70 -11.42 6.61 13.29
N LEU A 71 -10.65 7.69 13.35
CA LEU A 71 -9.70 7.98 14.41
C LEU A 71 -10.29 9.11 15.24
N THR A 72 -10.46 8.85 16.53
CA THR A 72 -10.87 9.88 17.50
C THR A 72 -9.60 10.46 18.09
N SER A 73 -9.40 11.76 17.88
CA SER A 73 -8.32 12.51 18.53
C SER A 73 -8.67 12.80 20.00
N ALA A 74 -7.66 13.11 20.82
CA ALA A 74 -7.85 13.56 22.21
C ALA A 74 -8.70 14.84 22.34
N ARG A 75 -8.90 15.58 21.24
CA ARG A 75 -9.76 16.77 21.14
C ARG A 75 -11.17 16.46 20.61
N GLU A 76 -11.61 15.20 20.63
CA GLU A 76 -12.90 14.71 20.12
C GLU A 76 -13.13 14.91 18.61
N GLU A 77 -12.11 15.35 17.87
CA GLU A 77 -12.18 15.45 16.42
C GLU A 77 -12.13 14.06 15.79
N ILE A 78 -13.19 13.69 15.06
CA ILE A 78 -13.30 12.41 14.37
C ILE A 78 -12.75 12.57 12.95
N ALA A 79 -11.52 12.09 12.72
CA ALA A 79 -10.91 12.07 11.40
C ALA A 79 -11.14 10.70 10.73
N ARG A 80 -11.50 10.69 9.44
CA ARG A 80 -11.63 9.45 8.65
C ARG A 80 -10.40 9.26 7.78
N ILE A 81 -9.42 8.53 8.31
CA ILE A 81 -8.11 8.36 7.65
C ILE A 81 -7.94 6.89 7.20
N PRO A 82 -7.44 6.62 5.97
CA PRO A 82 -7.06 5.27 5.57
C PRO A 82 -5.98 4.71 6.49
N TYR A 83 -6.12 3.44 6.87
CA TYR A 83 -5.09 2.74 7.63
C TYR A 83 -3.94 2.37 6.69
N LYS A 84 -2.76 2.93 6.96
CA LYS A 84 -1.56 2.77 6.12
C LYS A 84 -0.43 2.17 6.94
N VAL A 85 0.26 1.19 6.36
CA VAL A 85 1.48 0.62 6.94
C VAL A 85 2.57 0.67 5.89
N VAL A 86 3.78 1.08 6.26
CA VAL A 86 4.94 1.10 5.36
C VAL A 86 6.14 0.53 6.11
N ILE A 87 6.67 -0.59 5.62
CA ILE A 87 7.80 -1.29 6.22
C ILE A 87 8.95 -1.31 5.21
N PRO A 88 10.01 -0.52 5.42
CA PRO A 88 11.22 -0.60 4.61
C PRO A 88 11.85 -2.00 4.69
N LEU A 89 12.32 -2.53 3.56
CA LEU A 89 12.93 -3.87 3.50
C LEU A 89 14.12 -4.00 4.44
N ARG A 90 14.91 -2.92 4.61
CA ARG A 90 16.03 -2.85 5.57
C ARG A 90 15.63 -3.07 7.04
N ARG A 91 14.34 -2.98 7.37
CA ARG A 91 13.81 -3.20 8.72
C ARG A 91 13.12 -4.55 8.88
N MET A 92 12.98 -5.33 7.80
CA MET A 92 12.37 -6.65 7.86
C MET A 92 13.38 -7.65 8.39
N LYS A 93 12.96 -8.42 9.39
CA LYS A 93 13.69 -9.61 9.85
C LYS A 93 12.88 -10.82 9.40
N SER A 94 13.55 -11.78 8.77
CA SER A 94 12.94 -13.06 8.45
C SER A 94 12.98 -13.96 9.68
N GLN A 95 11.90 -14.67 9.92
CA GLN A 95 11.87 -15.79 10.84
C GLN A 95 11.20 -16.92 10.06
N SER A 96 11.96 -17.94 9.71
CA SER A 96 11.41 -19.20 9.20
C SER A 96 10.95 -20.03 10.39
N MET A 97 9.86 -20.77 10.21
CA MET A 97 9.49 -21.85 11.14
C MET A 97 10.38 -23.06 10.92
#